data_AF-A0A1F9ERB7-F1
#
_entry.id   AF-A0A1F9ERB7-F1
#
_cell.length_a   1.000
_cell.length_b   1.000
_cell.length_c   1.000
_cell.angle_alpha   90.00
_cell.angle_beta   90.00
_cell.angle_gamma   90.00
#
_symmetry.space_group_name_H-M   'P 1'
#
loop_
_entity.id
_entity.type
_entity.pdbx_description
1 polymer ?
#
loop_
_entity_poly.entity_id
_entity_poly.type
_entity_poly.pdbx_seq_one_letter_code
_entity_poly.pdbx_strand_id
1 'polypeptide(L)' 'MSTEYTAVIKQQGKWWIGWIEEVSGVNCQERSRQELIESLRITLREAIEFNRQDAISSAGSNYTEEKIAVPA' A
#
# COMPACT_ATOMS: atom_id res chain seq x y z
N MET A 1 -5.82 -2.01 -16.16
CA MET A 1 -6.50 -1.21 -15.12
C MET A 1 -5.46 -0.90 -14.05
N SER A 2 -5.22 0.38 -13.77
CA SER A 2 -4.43 0.75 -12.60
C SER A 2 -5.35 0.57 -11.40
N THR A 3 -4.96 -0.25 -10.42
CA THR A 3 -5.60 -0.20 -9.11
C THR A 3 -5.22 1.14 -8.50
N GLU A 4 -6.21 1.97 -8.21
CA GLU A 4 -6.02 3.22 -7.49
C GLU A 4 -6.20 2.95 -5.99
N TYR A 5 -5.44 3.69 -5.18
CA TYR A 5 -5.45 3.58 -3.72
C TYR A 5 -5.58 4.97 -3.12
N THR A 6 -6.20 5.06 -1.95
CA THR A 6 -6.54 6.31 -1.30
C THR A 6 -5.51 6.66 -0.24
N ALA A 7 -4.76 7.74 -0.47
CA ALA A 7 -3.85 8.28 0.52
C ALA A 7 -4.57 9.29 1.43
N VAL A 8 -4.72 8.98 2.71
CA VAL A 8 -5.11 9.94 3.75
C VAL A 8 -3.86 10.71 4.16
N ILE A 9 -3.88 12.03 4.03
CA ILE A 9 -2.69 12.88 4.26
C ILE A 9 -3.01 13.98 5.26
N LYS A 10 -2.11 14.19 6.21
CA LYS A 10 -2.21 15.21 7.25
C LYS A 10 -0.90 15.98 7.37
N GLN A 11 -0.97 17.31 7.42
CA GLN A 11 0.17 18.14 7.82
C GLN A 11 0.15 18.35 9.34
N GLN A 12 1.26 18.04 10.01
CA GLN A 12 1.46 18.27 11.44
C GLN A 12 2.75 19.07 11.67
N GLY A 13 2.61 20.37 11.93
CA GLY A 13 3.73 21.28 12.04
C GLY A 13 4.56 21.31 10.76
N LYS A 14 5.84 20.94 10.86
CA LYS A 14 6.80 20.90 9.73
C LYS A 14 6.87 19.53 9.03
N TRP A 15 5.90 18.67 9.26
CA TRP A 15 5.87 17.31 8.74
C TRP A 15 4.56 17.03 8.00
N TRP A 16 4.67 16.22 6.96
CA TRP A 16 3.56 15.59 6.27
C TRP A 16 3.53 14.13 6.65
N ILE A 17 2.38 13.63 7.10
CA ILE A 17 2.17 12.24 7.49
C ILE A 17 1.07 11.69 6.60
N GLY A 18 1.21 10.47 6.11
CA GLY A 18 0.19 9.84 5.29
C GLY A 18 0.06 8.35 5.51
N TRP A 19 -1.12 7.84 5.17
CA TRP A 19 -1.53 6.44 5.29
C TRP A 19 -2.26 6.03 4.02
N ILE A 20 -2.13 4.77 3.60
CA ILE A 20 -2.98 4.20 2.55
C ILE A 20 -4.19 3.53 3.22
N GLU A 21 -5.39 4.00 2.90
CA GLU A 21 -6.64 3.60 3.56
C GLU A 21 -6.91 2.10 3.40
N GLU A 22 -6.66 1.56 2.21
CA GLU A 22 -6.97 0.17 1.87
C GLU A 22 -5.89 -0.81 2.34
N VAL A 23 -4.69 -0.34 2.71
CA VAL A 23 -3.56 -1.20 3.08
C VAL A 23 -3.01 -0.82 4.45
N SER A 24 -3.44 -1.58 5.45
CA SER A 24 -2.97 -1.44 6.83
C SER A 24 -1.45 -1.53 6.93
N GLY A 25 -0.86 -0.66 7.74
CA GLY A 25 0.59 -0.62 7.95
C GLY A 25 1.36 0.23 6.93
N VAL A 26 0.78 0.57 5.78
CA VAL A 26 1.44 1.45 4.81
C VAL A 26 1.26 2.91 5.23
N ASN A 27 2.33 3.48 5.77
CA ASN A 27 2.38 4.88 6.20
C ASN A 27 3.79 5.44 6.04
N CYS A 28 3.88 6.74 5.82
CA CYS A 28 5.14 7.46 5.70
C CYS A 28 5.03 8.85 6.34
N GLN A 29 6.19 9.44 6.64
CA GLN A 29 6.29 10.82 7.11
C GLN A 29 7.45 11.52 6.44
N GLU A 30 7.20 12.69 5.84
CA GLU A 30 8.20 13.45 5.08
C GLU A 30 8.13 14.96 5.33
N ARG A 31 9.15 15.70 4.86
CA ARG A 31 9.22 17.16 5.02
C ARG A 31 8.37 17.92 4.01
N SER A 32 8.12 17.34 2.85
CA SER A 32 7.23 17.89 1.84
C SER A 32 6.12 16.92 1.45
N ARG A 33 5.01 17.46 0.94
CA ARG A 33 3.91 16.65 0.41
C ARG A 33 4.34 15.80 -0.78
N GLN A 34 5.24 16.31 -1.62
CA GLN A 34 5.71 15.59 -2.80
C GLN A 34 6.56 14.37 -2.43
N GLU A 35 7.51 14.54 -1.49
CA GLU A 35 8.28 13.42 -0.94
C GLU A 35 7.35 12.41 -0.27
N LEU A 36 6.37 12.85 0.51
CA LEU A 36 5.41 11.94 1.14
C LEU A 36 4.69 11.05 0.12
N ILE A 37 4.22 11.63 -0.99
CA ILE A 37 3.55 10.88 -2.05
C ILE A 37 4.49 9.86 -2.70
N GLU A 38 5.76 10.22 -2.91
CA GLU A 38 6.74 9.29 -3.49
C GLU A 38 7.05 8.14 -2.53
N SER A 39 7.31 8.45 -1.25
CA SER A 39 7.54 7.43 -0.21
C SER A 39 6.34 6.50 -0.08
N LEU A 40 5.12 7.04 0.00
CA LEU A 40 3.89 6.22 0.05
C LEU A 40 3.76 5.30 -1.17
N ARG A 41 4.09 5.77 -2.37
CA ARG A 41 4.02 4.96 -3.60
C ARG A 41 5.01 3.80 -3.55
N ILE A 42 6.24 4.05 -3.09
CA ILE A 42 7.28 3.02 -2.96
C ILE A 42 6.85 1.99 -1.90
N THR A 43 6.52 2.45 -0.70
CA THR A 43 6.14 1.57 0.42
C THR A 43 4.87 0.77 0.11
N LEU A 44 3.88 1.36 -0.57
CA LEU A 44 2.69 0.64 -1.01
C LEU A 44 3.04 -0.49 -1.98
N ARG A 45 3.92 -0.24 -2.95
CA ARG A 45 4.36 -1.26 -3.91
C ARG A 45 5.05 -2.42 -3.20
N GLU A 46 5.95 -2.11 -2.26
CA GLU A 46 6.67 -3.10 -1.47
C GLU A 46 5.73 -3.92 -0.59
N ALA A 47 4.76 -3.28 0.07
CA ALA A 47 3.78 -3.97 0.91
C ALA A 47 2.90 -4.93 0.10
N ILE A 48 2.41 -4.51 -1.08
CA ILE A 48 1.62 -5.37 -1.96
C ILE A 48 2.45 -6.59 -2.42
N GLU A 49 3.71 -6.35 -2.81
CA GLU A 49 4.59 -7.43 -3.26
C GLU A 49 4.92 -8.40 -2.13
N PHE A 50 5.22 -7.89 -0.94
CA PHE A 50 5.44 -8.70 0.25
C PHE A 50 4.21 -9.55 0.59
N ASN A 51 3.01 -8.98 0.57
CA ASN A 51 1.77 -9.71 0.84
C ASN A 51 1.52 -10.82 -0.18
N ARG A 52 1.84 -10.60 -1.47
CA ARG A 52 1.75 -11.63 -2.50
C ARG A 52 2.71 -12.78 -2.24
N GLN A 53 3.97 -12.46 -1.94
CA GLN A 53 4.99 -13.47 -1.65
C GLN A 53 4.66 -14.27 -0.40
N ASP A 54 4.17 -13.61 0.66
CA ASP A 54 3.73 -14.25 1.89
C ASP A 54 2.54 -15.20 1.66
N ALA A 55 1.55 -14.78 0.85
CA ALA A 55 0.41 -15.63 0.48
C ALA A 55 0.85 -16.88 -0.31
N ILE A 56 1.74 -16.71 -1.29
CA ILE A 56 2.27 -17.84 -2.09
C ILE A 56 3.10 -18.78 -1.21
N SER A 57 3.96 -18.23 -0.36
CA SER A 57 4.77 -18.99 0.59
C SER A 57 3.88 -19.80 1.54
N SER A 58 2.82 -19.18 2.07
CA SER A 58 1.85 -19.80 2.96
C SER A 58 1.01 -20.89 2.27
N ALA A 59 0.67 -20.71 0.99
CA ALA A 59 -0.07 -21.70 0.21
C ALA A 59 0.76 -22.96 -0.07
N GLY A 60 2.09 -22.84 -0.16
CA GLY A 60 2.97 -23.96 -0.46
C GLY A 60 2.84 -24.42 -1.91
N SER A 61 2.56 -25.71 -2.12
CA SER A 61 2.43 -26.31 -3.46
C SER A 61 0.99 -26.72 -3.79
N ASN A 62 0.71 -26.89 -5.09
CA ASN A 62 -0.61 -27.31 -5.61
C ASN A 62 -1.77 -26.33 -5.33
N TYR A 63 -1.51 -25.02 -5.43
CA TYR A 63 -2.57 -23.99 -5.36
C TYR A 63 -3.07 -23.60 -6.76
N THR A 64 -4.22 -22.93 -6.79
CA THR A 64 -4.78 -22.25 -7.96
C THR A 64 -5.06 -20.80 -7.61
N GLU A 65 -4.95 -19.89 -8.58
CA GLU A 65 -5.27 -18.48 -8.41
C GLU A 65 -6.58 -18.15 -9.11
N GLU A 66 -7.46 -17.42 -8.43
CA GLU A 66 -8.73 -16.94 -8.98
C GLU A 66 -8.89 -15.43 -8.72
N LYS A 67 -9.42 -14.70 -9.69
CA LYS A 67 -9.66 -13.25 -9.54
C LYS A 67 -11.03 -13.02 -8.92
N ILE A 68 -11.05 -12.42 -7.74
CA ILE A 68 -12.28 -12.08 -7.01
C ILE A 68 -12.43 -10.56 -6.98
N ALA A 69 -13.59 -10.06 -7.40
CA ALA A 69 -13.93 -8.64 -7.31
C ALA A 69 -14.91 -8.40 -6.15
N VAL A 70 -14.69 -7.35 -5.37
CA VAL A 70 -15.65 -6.86 -4.37
C VAL A 70 -16.38 -5.66 -4.99
N PRO A 71 -17.73 -5.63 -5.00
CA PRO A 71 -18.48 -4.47 -5.46
C PRO A 71 -18.20 -3.26 -4.54
N ALA A 72 -18.10 -2.08 -5.16
CA ALA A 72 -17.95 -0.81 -4.47
C ALA A 72 -19.20 -0.41 -3.68
#